data_AF-A0A4P9WSI2-F1
#
_entry.id   AF-A0A4P9WSI2-F1
#
_cell.length_a   1.000
_cell.length_b   1.000
_cell.length_c   1.000
_cell.angle_alpha   90.00
_cell.angle_beta   90.00
_cell.angle_gamma   90.00
#
_symmetry.space_group_name_H-M   'P 1'
#
loop_
_entity.id
_entity.type
_entity.pdbx_description
1 polymer ?
#
loop_
_entity_poly.entity_id
_entity_poly.type
_entity_poly.pdbx_seq_one_letter_code
_entity_poly.pdbx_strand_id
1 'polypeptide(L)'
;MRYTAVTCGPDAFSREGYTLRQQEYGRQTELFIVVTMYNEDDALFCKTLTALQKNIAHLCTHSRSRTWGKEGWQKVVICIVSDGRKKIHPRVLSVLGVLGVYQDGVMKDHVNEKPVTAHLFEYTTQIAFDMDSRIRGPEAGIVPVQVLFCLKEQNAKKINSHRWFFNAFGPLLRPNVCVLIDVGTKPTTTSIYHLWKAFDRDPSI
;
A
#
# COMPACT_ATOMS: atom_id res chain seq x y z
N MET A 1 -14.68 -0.24 -1.40
CA MET A 1 -13.50 0.65 -1.54
C MET A 1 -13.85 2.00 -0.92
N ARG A 2 -12.94 2.61 -0.15
CA ARG A 2 -13.10 3.98 0.37
C ARG A 2 -12.24 4.92 -0.47
N TYR A 3 -12.84 6.02 -0.93
CA TYR A 3 -12.14 7.10 -1.63
C TYR A 3 -12.09 8.34 -0.74
N THR A 4 -10.98 9.08 -0.78
CA THR A 4 -10.82 10.36 -0.08
C THR A 4 -10.03 11.33 -0.97
N ALA A 5 -10.62 12.51 -1.19
CA ALA A 5 -9.98 13.63 -1.88
C ALA A 5 -9.20 14.46 -0.86
N VAL A 6 -7.87 14.49 -0.99
CA VAL A 6 -6.99 15.20 -0.06
C VAL A 6 -6.69 16.59 -0.62
N THR A 7 -6.93 17.65 0.15
CA THR A 7 -6.71 19.05 -0.30
C THR A 7 -5.53 19.73 0.40
N CYS A 8 -4.74 18.97 1.15
CA CYS A 8 -3.59 19.46 1.89
C CYS A 8 -2.30 18.75 1.47
N GLY A 9 -1.15 19.29 1.90
CA GLY A 9 0.13 18.59 1.78
C GLY A 9 0.28 17.44 2.78
N PRO A 10 1.31 16.59 2.62
CA PRO A 10 1.50 15.42 3.48
C PRO A 10 1.67 15.77 4.96
N ASP A 11 2.39 16.85 5.29
CA ASP A 11 2.65 17.25 6.69
C ASP A 11 1.41 17.78 7.43
N ALA A 12 0.33 18.09 6.69
CA ALA A 12 -0.91 18.61 7.25
C ALA A 12 -2.00 17.53 7.34
N PHE A 13 -1.79 16.34 6.76
CA PHE A 13 -2.83 15.31 6.61
C PHE A 13 -3.56 14.97 7.91
N SER A 14 -2.82 14.63 8.96
CA SER A 14 -3.43 14.31 10.26
C SER A 14 -4.02 15.55 10.94
N ARG A 15 -3.44 16.74 10.77
CA ARG A 15 -3.94 17.99 11.38
C ARG A 15 -5.24 18.47 10.76
N GLU A 16 -5.44 18.20 9.47
CA GLU A 16 -6.66 18.50 8.72
C GLU A 16 -7.77 17.45 8.97
N GLY A 17 -7.55 16.50 9.88
CA GLY A 17 -8.56 15.54 10.32
C GLY A 17 -8.76 14.35 9.39
N TYR A 18 -7.88 14.12 8.42
CA TYR A 18 -7.94 12.92 7.60
C TYR A 18 -7.61 11.66 8.42
N THR A 19 -8.36 10.59 8.18
CA THR A 19 -8.21 9.29 8.84
C THR A 19 -7.88 8.20 7.83
N LEU A 20 -7.36 7.07 8.32
CA LEU A 20 -7.09 5.88 7.53
C LEU A 20 -7.94 4.71 8.03
N ARG A 21 -8.39 3.85 7.12
CA ARG A 21 -9.24 2.69 7.43
C ARG A 21 -8.56 1.72 8.40
N GLN A 22 -7.24 1.54 8.29
CA GLN A 22 -6.47 0.71 9.22
C GLN A 22 -6.60 1.20 10.67
N GLN A 23 -6.55 2.53 10.87
CA GLN A 23 -6.73 3.17 12.17
C GLN A 23 -8.19 3.03 12.66
N GLU A 24 -9.17 3.26 11.79
CA GLU A 24 -10.60 3.16 12.13
C GLU A 24 -11.01 1.74 12.53
N TYR A 25 -10.32 0.72 12.01
CA TYR A 25 -10.51 -0.67 12.41
C TYR A 25 -9.78 -1.05 13.70
N GLY A 26 -9.08 -0.12 14.34
CA GLY A 26 -8.33 -0.38 15.57
C GLY A 26 -7.21 -1.40 15.37
N ARG A 27 -6.74 -1.60 14.13
CA ARG A 27 -5.69 -2.56 13.83
C ARG A 27 -4.32 -1.96 14.08
N GLN A 28 -3.51 -2.67 14.86
CA GLN A 28 -2.09 -2.35 14.99
C GLN A 28 -1.38 -2.63 13.65
N THR A 29 -0.49 -1.72 13.25
CA THR A 29 0.35 -1.92 12.06
C THR A 29 1.72 -2.41 12.51
N GLU A 30 2.10 -3.62 12.13
CA GLU A 30 3.46 -4.14 12.33
C GLU A 30 4.37 -3.77 11.17
N LEU A 31 3.88 -4.00 9.96
CA LEU A 31 4.62 -3.71 8.73
C LEU A 31 3.86 -2.67 7.90
N PHE A 32 4.54 -1.58 7.59
CA PHE A 32 4.09 -0.58 6.63
C PHE A 32 5.04 -0.58 5.44
N ILE A 33 4.55 -1.03 4.29
CA ILE A 33 5.37 -1.26 3.10
C ILE A 33 5.00 -0.22 2.05
N VAL A 34 5.91 0.71 1.74
CA VAL A 34 5.71 1.64 0.62
C VAL A 34 6.17 1.01 -0.69
N VAL A 35 5.34 1.18 -1.72
CA VAL A 35 5.65 0.90 -3.12
C VAL A 35 5.62 2.24 -3.86
N THR A 36 6.79 2.79 -4.17
CA THR A 36 6.93 4.04 -4.93
C THR A 36 6.88 3.77 -6.43
N MET A 37 6.06 4.57 -7.13
CA MET A 37 5.78 4.41 -8.56
C MET A 37 5.71 5.77 -9.26
N TYR A 38 6.10 5.82 -10.53
CA TYR A 38 5.98 6.97 -11.41
C TYR A 38 5.19 6.64 -12.68
N ASN A 39 5.81 5.95 -13.65
CA ASN A 39 5.25 5.65 -14.97
C ASN A 39 5.57 4.21 -15.43
N GLU A 40 5.95 3.34 -14.50
CA GLU A 40 6.21 1.93 -14.77
C GLU A 40 4.97 1.25 -15.35
N ASP A 41 5.20 0.22 -16.16
CA ASP A 41 4.12 -0.59 -16.72
C ASP A 41 3.49 -1.53 -15.68
N ASP A 42 2.36 -2.11 -16.05
CA ASP A 42 1.65 -3.05 -15.21
C ASP A 42 2.39 -4.37 -15.01
N ALA A 43 3.32 -4.76 -15.88
CA ALA A 43 4.09 -5.98 -15.70
C ALA A 43 5.05 -5.85 -14.52
N LEU A 44 5.75 -4.72 -14.39
CA LEU A 44 6.59 -4.40 -13.24
C LEU A 44 5.75 -4.21 -11.98
N PHE A 45 4.63 -3.50 -12.07
CA PHE A 45 3.71 -3.30 -10.95
C PHE A 45 3.15 -4.62 -10.40
N CYS A 46 2.59 -5.47 -11.27
CA CYS A 46 2.06 -6.79 -10.90
C CYS A 46 3.17 -7.67 -10.31
N LYS A 47 4.37 -7.68 -10.89
CA LYS A 47 5.50 -8.45 -10.35
C LYS A 47 5.81 -8.07 -8.91
N THR A 48 5.89 -6.77 -8.60
CA THR A 48 6.16 -6.28 -7.25
C THR A 48 5.00 -6.60 -6.29
N LEU A 49 3.77 -6.27 -6.67
CA LEU A 49 2.61 -6.46 -5.79
C LEU A 49 2.37 -7.94 -5.48
N THR A 50 2.45 -8.82 -6.47
CA THR A 50 2.29 -10.26 -6.28
C THR A 50 3.40 -10.84 -5.40
N ALA A 51 4.63 -10.36 -5.52
CA ALA A 51 5.72 -10.77 -4.64
C ALA A 51 5.47 -10.36 -3.18
N LEU A 52 4.93 -9.15 -2.96
CA LEU A 52 4.52 -8.70 -1.63
C LEU A 52 3.36 -9.50 -1.06
N GLN A 53 2.32 -9.77 -1.85
CA GLN A 53 1.19 -10.60 -1.42
C GLN A 53 1.64 -12.01 -1.01
N LYS A 54 2.59 -12.61 -1.74
CA LYS A 54 3.20 -13.90 -1.37
C LYS A 54 4.00 -13.83 -0.06
N ASN A 55 4.72 -12.73 0.18
CA ASN A 55 5.40 -12.51 1.46
C ASN A 55 4.39 -12.41 2.61
N ILE A 56 3.28 -11.70 2.43
CA ILE A 56 2.23 -11.58 3.45
C ILE A 56 1.56 -12.94 3.71
N ALA A 57 1.29 -13.72 2.67
CA ALA A 57 0.80 -15.09 2.82
C ALA A 57 1.79 -15.95 3.62
N HIS A 58 3.10 -15.82 3.37
CA HIS A 58 4.14 -16.51 4.12
C HIS A 58 4.21 -16.09 5.60
N LEU A 59 4.02 -14.81 5.92
CA LEU A 59 3.87 -14.37 7.32
C LEU A 59 2.70 -15.12 7.97
N CYS A 60 1.57 -15.26 7.25
CA CYS A 60 0.38 -15.89 7.80
C CYS A 60 0.53 -17.40 8.08
N THR A 61 1.55 -18.07 7.56
CA THR A 61 1.81 -19.49 7.84
C THR A 61 2.53 -19.73 9.18
N HIS A 62 3.08 -18.67 9.80
CA HIS A 62 3.87 -18.78 11.04
C HIS A 62 2.99 -18.88 12.30
N SER A 63 2.25 -19.99 12.45
CA SER A 63 1.28 -20.21 13.53
C SER A 63 1.86 -20.26 14.95
N ARG A 64 3.17 -20.48 15.09
CA ARG A 64 3.87 -20.46 16.39
C ARG A 64 4.41 -19.08 16.78
N SER A 65 4.28 -18.08 15.91
CA SER A 65 4.70 -16.71 16.21
C SER A 65 3.70 -16.04 17.16
N ARG A 66 4.19 -15.18 18.06
CA ARG A 66 3.33 -14.30 18.85
C ARG A 66 2.72 -13.17 18.00
N THR A 67 3.41 -12.79 16.94
CA THR A 67 3.04 -11.67 16.07
C THR A 67 2.26 -12.16 14.84
N TRP A 68 2.71 -13.25 14.23
CA TRP A 68 2.15 -13.77 12.98
C TRP A 68 1.25 -14.99 13.18
N GLY A 69 0.45 -15.30 12.16
CA GLY A 69 -0.55 -16.38 12.17
C GLY A 69 -1.60 -16.11 11.09
N LYS A 70 -2.70 -16.88 11.08
CA LYS A 70 -3.72 -16.79 10.02
C LYS A 70 -4.24 -15.36 9.76
N GLU A 71 -4.37 -14.55 10.81
CA GLU A 71 -4.80 -13.15 10.75
C GLU A 71 -3.65 -12.13 10.71
N GLY A 72 -2.41 -12.59 10.51
CA GLY A 72 -1.22 -11.74 10.47
C GLY A 72 -1.28 -10.67 9.38
N TRP A 73 -2.03 -10.91 8.31
CA TRP A 73 -2.28 -9.94 7.25
C TRP A 73 -2.93 -8.64 7.74
N GLN A 74 -3.71 -8.69 8.83
CA GLN A 74 -4.34 -7.50 9.40
C GLN A 74 -3.32 -6.48 9.95
N LYS A 75 -2.09 -6.96 10.23
CA LYS A 75 -0.98 -6.15 10.74
C LYS A 75 -0.08 -5.58 9.64
N VAL A 76 -0.41 -5.81 8.37
CA VAL A 76 0.39 -5.35 7.23
C VAL A 76 -0.43 -4.40 6.36
N VAL A 77 0.15 -3.24 6.05
CA VAL A 77 -0.42 -2.29 5.08
C VAL A 77 0.56 -2.09 3.94
N ILE A 78 0.09 -2.31 2.70
CA ILE A 78 0.82 -1.90 1.50
C ILE A 78 0.36 -0.50 1.11
N CYS A 79 1.27 0.47 1.10
CA CYS A 79 1.05 1.83 0.62
C CYS A 79 1.64 2.01 -0.77
N ILE A 80 0.80 2.16 -1.79
CA ILE A 80 1.24 2.46 -3.15
C ILE A 80 1.19 3.97 -3.31
N VAL A 81 2.32 4.62 -3.62
CA VAL A 81 2.37 6.07 -3.89
C VAL A 81 2.78 6.30 -5.33
N SER A 82 1.83 6.79 -6.14
CA SER A 82 2.03 7.10 -7.55
C SER A 82 2.26 8.60 -7.76
N ASP A 83 3.37 8.94 -8.41
CA ASP A 83 3.86 10.31 -8.54
C ASP A 83 3.33 11.07 -9.77
N GLY A 84 2.05 11.44 -9.70
CA GLY A 84 1.37 12.26 -10.69
C GLY A 84 0.25 11.53 -11.42
N ARG A 85 -0.96 12.09 -11.35
CA ARG A 85 -2.20 11.52 -11.90
C ARG A 85 -2.13 11.35 -13.41
N LYS A 86 -1.47 12.27 -14.11
CA LYS A 86 -1.26 12.23 -15.57
C LYS A 86 -0.06 11.38 -15.99
N LYS A 87 0.68 10.79 -15.04
CA LYS A 87 1.94 10.08 -15.28
C LYS A 87 1.81 8.58 -15.08
N ILE A 88 0.91 8.15 -14.21
CA ILE A 88 0.61 6.73 -14.01
C ILE A 88 0.17 6.07 -15.31
N HIS A 89 0.66 4.85 -15.54
CA HIS A 89 0.31 4.08 -16.72
C HIS A 89 -1.16 3.61 -16.66
N PRO A 90 -1.99 3.79 -17.70
CA PRO A 90 -3.41 3.42 -17.67
C PRO A 90 -3.68 1.95 -17.32
N ARG A 91 -2.85 1.01 -17.81
CA ARG A 91 -2.97 -0.41 -17.45
C ARG A 91 -2.76 -0.68 -15.96
N VAL A 92 -1.97 0.13 -15.25
CA VAL A 92 -1.83 0.01 -13.79
C VAL A 92 -3.14 0.41 -13.10
N LEU A 93 -3.81 1.46 -13.56
CA LEU A 93 -5.15 1.82 -13.07
C LEU A 93 -6.17 0.70 -13.35
N SER A 94 -6.11 0.06 -14.52
CA SER A 94 -6.95 -1.12 -14.83
C SER A 94 -6.69 -2.26 -13.84
N VAL A 95 -5.42 -2.58 -13.56
CA VAL A 95 -5.03 -3.60 -12.58
C VAL A 95 -5.55 -3.25 -11.18
N LEU A 96 -5.33 -2.02 -10.71
CA LEU A 96 -5.84 -1.54 -9.43
C LEU A 96 -7.37 -1.59 -9.36
N GLY A 97 -8.05 -1.35 -10.47
CA GLY A 97 -9.50 -1.49 -10.61
C GLY A 97 -9.96 -2.93 -10.43
N VAL A 98 -9.30 -3.89 -11.10
CA VAL A 98 -9.58 -5.32 -10.92
C VAL A 98 -9.37 -5.77 -9.48
N LEU A 99 -8.30 -5.29 -8.81
CA LEU A 99 -8.03 -5.57 -7.40
C LEU A 99 -9.07 -4.96 -6.43
N GLY A 100 -9.97 -4.10 -6.93
CA GLY A 100 -10.97 -3.36 -6.16
C GLY A 100 -10.41 -2.16 -5.41
N VAL A 101 -9.14 -1.80 -5.64
CA VAL A 101 -8.46 -0.69 -4.94
C VAL A 101 -8.81 0.65 -5.58
N TYR A 102 -8.98 0.70 -6.90
CA TYR A 102 -9.28 1.93 -7.64
C TYR A 102 -10.66 1.85 -8.31
N GLN A 103 -11.31 2.99 -8.49
CA GLN A 103 -12.53 3.10 -9.30
C GLN A 103 -12.43 4.34 -10.18
N ASP A 104 -12.77 4.18 -11.45
CA ASP A 104 -12.74 5.29 -12.40
C ASP A 104 -13.91 6.26 -12.18
N GLY A 105 -13.70 7.53 -12.50
CA GLY A 105 -14.73 8.58 -12.44
C GLY A 105 -15.08 9.15 -11.06
N VAL A 106 -14.49 8.64 -9.96
CA VAL A 106 -14.78 9.16 -8.60
C VAL A 106 -13.89 10.32 -8.16
N MET A 107 -12.76 10.51 -8.86
CA MET A 107 -11.77 11.53 -8.54
C MET A 107 -12.32 12.94 -8.79
N LYS A 108 -12.06 13.86 -7.86
CA LYS A 108 -12.51 15.26 -7.93
C LYS A 108 -11.31 16.19 -7.99
N ASP A 109 -11.40 17.25 -8.78
CA ASP A 109 -10.30 18.21 -8.88
C ASP A 109 -10.30 19.22 -7.71
N HIS A 110 -11.47 19.48 -7.10
CA HIS A 110 -11.64 20.41 -5.98
C HIS A 110 -12.58 19.85 -4.91
N VAL A 111 -12.36 20.25 -3.65
CA VAL A 111 -13.29 20.06 -2.53
C VAL A 111 -13.38 21.37 -1.76
N ASN A 112 -14.59 21.92 -1.61
CA ASN A 112 -14.81 23.23 -0.96
C ASN A 112 -13.86 24.31 -1.52
N GLU A 113 -13.79 24.42 -2.85
CA GLU A 113 -12.94 25.36 -3.59
C GLU A 113 -11.42 25.15 -3.41
N LYS A 114 -10.98 24.24 -2.53
CA LYS A 114 -9.57 23.87 -2.40
C LYS A 114 -9.20 22.83 -3.46
N PRO A 115 -8.10 23.02 -4.20
CA PRO A 115 -7.64 22.04 -5.17
C PRO A 115 -7.20 20.75 -4.45
N VAL A 116 -7.52 19.61 -5.05
CA VAL A 116 -7.04 18.31 -4.58
C VAL A 116 -5.55 18.17 -4.88
N THR A 117 -4.81 17.62 -3.92
CA THR A 117 -3.36 17.39 -3.99
C THR A 117 -3.04 15.91 -4.18
N ALA A 118 -3.91 15.03 -3.67
CA ALA A 118 -3.81 13.58 -3.83
C ALA A 118 -5.19 12.91 -3.71
N HIS A 119 -5.32 11.78 -4.38
CA HIS A 119 -6.46 10.87 -4.27
C HIS A 119 -6.03 9.65 -3.47
N LEU A 120 -6.75 9.40 -2.38
CA LEU A 120 -6.51 8.26 -1.52
C LEU A 120 -7.61 7.22 -1.74
N PHE A 121 -7.19 5.98 -1.95
CA PHE A 121 -8.08 4.84 -2.07
C PHE A 121 -7.66 3.75 -1.10
N GLU A 122 -8.64 3.17 -0.40
CA GLU A 122 -8.39 2.13 0.58
C GLU A 122 -9.29 0.93 0.34
N TYR A 123 -8.67 -0.24 0.28
CA TYR A 123 -9.38 -1.50 0.11
C TYR A 123 -8.61 -2.68 0.69
N THR A 124 -9.32 -3.74 1.05
CA THR A 124 -8.71 -5.00 1.46
C THR A 124 -8.91 -5.98 0.33
N THR A 125 -7.89 -6.15 -0.52
CA THR A 125 -7.99 -7.04 -1.67
C THR A 125 -7.77 -8.50 -1.24
N GLN A 126 -8.43 -9.44 -1.90
CA GLN A 126 -8.30 -10.89 -1.66
C GLN A 126 -7.87 -11.64 -2.91
N ILE A 127 -7.45 -10.90 -3.93
CA ILE A 127 -7.00 -11.45 -5.20
C ILE A 127 -5.62 -10.90 -5.57
N ALA A 128 -4.92 -11.64 -6.40
CA ALA A 128 -3.61 -11.30 -6.93
C ALA A 128 -3.55 -11.58 -8.44
N PHE A 129 -2.56 -11.02 -9.12
CA PHE A 129 -2.21 -11.41 -10.48
C PHE A 129 -1.05 -12.42 -10.45
N ASP A 130 -1.08 -13.46 -11.27
CA ASP A 130 0.10 -14.28 -11.50
C ASP A 130 0.98 -13.74 -12.65
N MET A 131 2.08 -14.45 -12.93
CA MET A 131 3.04 -14.04 -13.98
C MET A 131 2.43 -14.09 -15.39
N ASP A 132 1.33 -14.82 -15.56
CA ASP A 132 0.57 -14.93 -16.82
C ASP A 132 -0.62 -13.96 -16.85
N SER A 133 -0.64 -12.97 -15.95
CA SER A 133 -1.72 -11.98 -15.79
C SER A 133 -3.09 -12.59 -15.48
N ARG A 134 -3.14 -13.79 -14.89
CA ARG A 134 -4.38 -14.43 -14.44
C ARG A 134 -4.66 -14.05 -13.00
N ILE A 135 -5.95 -13.87 -12.70
CA ILE A 135 -6.42 -13.60 -11.35
C ILE A 135 -6.31 -14.89 -10.51
N ARG A 136 -5.80 -14.74 -9.29
CA ARG A 136 -5.68 -15.80 -8.28
C ARG A 136 -6.41 -15.37 -7.02
N GLY A 137 -7.24 -16.24 -6.47
CA GLY A 137 -7.98 -16.01 -5.24
C GLY A 137 -7.44 -16.81 -4.06
N PRO A 138 -8.26 -16.95 -3.00
CA PRO A 138 -7.92 -17.68 -1.79
C PRO A 138 -7.50 -19.14 -2.02
N GLU A 139 -8.06 -19.79 -3.05
CA GLU A 139 -7.72 -21.16 -3.45
C GLU A 139 -6.25 -21.33 -3.86
N ALA A 140 -5.60 -20.25 -4.29
CA ALA A 140 -4.18 -20.22 -4.63
C ALA A 140 -3.29 -19.81 -3.44
N GLY A 141 -3.84 -19.77 -2.21
CA GLY A 141 -3.13 -19.35 -1.01
C GLY A 141 -2.96 -17.83 -0.88
N ILE A 142 -3.73 -17.04 -1.63
CA ILE A 142 -3.76 -15.58 -1.46
C ILE A 142 -4.53 -15.25 -0.18
N VAL A 143 -3.90 -14.48 0.69
CA VAL A 143 -4.54 -13.94 1.90
C VAL A 143 -5.02 -12.52 1.65
N PRO A 144 -5.99 -12.00 2.43
CA PRO A 144 -6.40 -10.61 2.32
C PRO A 144 -5.22 -9.67 2.55
N VAL A 145 -5.17 -8.52 1.86
CA VAL A 145 -4.13 -7.51 2.04
C VAL A 145 -4.75 -6.12 2.08
N GLN A 146 -4.46 -5.35 3.12
CA GLN A 146 -4.87 -3.96 3.23
C GLN A 146 -3.98 -3.08 2.33
N VAL A 147 -4.60 -2.44 1.34
CA VAL A 147 -3.94 -1.56 0.38
C VAL A 147 -4.41 -0.12 0.59
N LEU A 148 -3.43 0.77 0.65
CA LEU A 148 -3.57 2.22 0.67
C LEU A 148 -2.94 2.76 -0.61
N PHE A 149 -3.76 3.16 -1.59
CA PHE A 149 -3.28 3.73 -2.85
C PHE A 149 -3.41 5.25 -2.83
N CYS A 150 -2.28 5.95 -2.89
CA CYS A 150 -2.18 7.39 -2.96
C CYS A 150 -1.72 7.80 -4.37
N LEU A 151 -2.63 8.38 -5.15
CA LEU A 151 -2.34 8.97 -6.46
C LEU A 151 -2.18 10.47 -6.30
N LYS A 152 -0.94 10.97 -6.40
CA LYS A 152 -0.65 12.40 -6.32
C LYS A 152 -1.17 13.11 -7.57
N GLU A 153 -1.69 14.32 -7.43
CA GLU A 153 -2.11 15.12 -8.59
C GLU A 153 -0.91 15.52 -9.45
N GLN A 154 0.14 16.05 -8.81
CA GLN A 154 1.35 16.53 -9.47
C GLN A 154 2.55 15.60 -9.24
N ASN A 155 3.45 15.54 -10.23
CA ASN A 155 4.76 14.93 -10.06
C ASN A 155 5.63 15.85 -9.19
N ALA A 156 6.07 15.33 -8.04
CA ALA A 156 6.92 16.05 -7.08
C ALA A 156 8.16 15.25 -6.67
N LYS A 157 8.55 14.25 -7.49
CA LYS A 157 9.67 13.33 -7.28
C LYS A 157 9.51 12.39 -6.08
N LYS A 158 10.36 11.37 -6.05
CA LYS A 158 10.38 10.29 -5.04
C LYS A 158 10.47 10.77 -3.59
N ILE A 159 11.25 11.81 -3.30
CA ILE A 159 11.37 12.35 -1.94
C ILE A 159 10.02 12.86 -1.39
N ASN A 160 9.19 13.46 -2.25
CA ASN A 160 7.86 13.89 -1.85
C ASN A 160 6.92 12.69 -1.68
N SER A 161 7.06 11.64 -2.49
CA SER A 161 6.30 10.39 -2.30
C SER A 161 6.61 9.72 -0.95
N HIS A 162 7.86 9.78 -0.48
CA HIS A 162 8.20 9.36 0.88
C HIS A 162 7.63 10.26 1.98
N ARG A 163 7.46 11.57 1.73
CA ARG A 163 6.77 12.46 2.69
C ARG A 163 5.30 12.07 2.87
N TRP A 164 4.60 11.67 1.81
CA TRP A 164 3.26 11.10 1.96
C TRP A 164 3.27 9.86 2.85
N PHE A 165 4.18 8.94 2.58
CA PHE A 165 4.32 7.73 3.39
C PHE A 165 4.62 8.02 4.87
N PHE A 166 5.68 8.78 5.16
CA PHE A 166 6.17 8.99 6.53
C PHE A 166 5.44 10.08 7.31
N ASN A 167 5.06 11.18 6.67
CA ASN A 167 4.52 12.35 7.37
C ASN A 167 2.99 12.37 7.33
N ALA A 168 2.37 11.89 6.25
CA ALA A 168 0.91 11.85 6.16
C ALA A 168 0.34 10.60 6.82
N PHE A 169 0.84 9.42 6.44
CA PHE A 169 0.22 8.14 6.82
C PHE A 169 0.89 7.50 8.04
N GLY A 170 2.22 7.55 8.11
CA GLY A 170 3.01 7.01 9.21
C GLY A 170 2.52 7.39 10.61
N PRO A 171 2.22 8.66 10.92
CA PRO A 171 1.81 9.07 12.27
C PRO A 171 0.46 8.51 12.68
N LEU A 172 -0.43 8.23 11.71
CA LEU A 172 -1.74 7.63 11.95
C LEU A 172 -1.65 6.12 12.12
N LEU A 173 -0.80 5.45 11.34
CA LEU A 173 -0.65 3.99 11.38
C LEU A 173 0.26 3.49 12.50
N ARG A 174 1.21 4.33 12.94
CA ARG A 174 2.25 4.04 13.94
C ARG A 174 2.89 2.65 13.74
N PRO A 175 3.49 2.38 12.57
CA PRO A 175 4.04 1.08 12.27
C PRO A 175 5.29 0.79 13.09
N ASN A 176 5.51 -0.48 13.44
CA ASN A 176 6.75 -0.91 14.08
C ASN A 176 7.93 -0.98 13.09
N VAL A 177 7.68 -1.47 11.87
CA VAL A 177 8.70 -1.55 10.80
C VAL A 177 8.18 -0.97 9.50
N CYS A 178 8.98 -0.09 8.90
CA CYS A 178 8.73 0.48 7.58
C CYS A 178 9.62 -0.19 6.53
N VAL A 179 9.06 -0.56 5.38
CA VAL A 179 9.79 -1.17 4.25
C VAL A 179 9.60 -0.34 3.01
N LEU A 180 10.70 -0.01 2.32
CA LEU A 180 10.68 0.83 1.12
C LEU A 180 10.98 -0.03 -0.10
N ILE A 181 10.07 -0.03 -1.07
CA ILE A 181 10.17 -0.82 -2.30
C ILE A 181 9.86 0.07 -3.50
N ASP A 182 10.70 -0.03 -4.53
CA ASP A 182 10.40 0.54 -5.84
C ASP A 182 9.68 -0.47 -6.72
N VAL A 183 8.74 -0.01 -7.54
CA VAL A 183 8.11 -0.84 -8.57
C VAL A 183 9.18 -1.48 -9.47
N GLY A 184 8.99 -2.76 -9.77
CA GLY A 184 9.96 -3.61 -10.46
C GLY A 184 10.81 -4.47 -9.52
N THR A 185 10.88 -4.13 -8.23
CA THR A 185 11.55 -4.97 -7.22
C THR A 185 10.71 -6.21 -6.91
N LYS A 186 11.35 -7.37 -6.86
CA LYS A 186 10.71 -8.66 -6.53
C LYS A 186 11.36 -9.29 -5.30
N PRO A 187 10.86 -9.00 -4.08
CA PRO A 187 11.34 -9.67 -2.89
C PRO A 187 11.09 -11.18 -2.96
N THR A 188 12.03 -11.99 -2.47
CA THR A 188 11.81 -13.44 -2.34
C THR A 188 10.72 -13.71 -1.30
N THR A 189 10.05 -14.86 -1.35
CA THR A 189 8.84 -15.13 -0.56
C THR A 189 9.03 -15.06 0.96
N THR A 190 10.27 -15.19 1.45
CA THR A 190 10.58 -15.14 2.88
C THR A 190 11.29 -13.85 3.31
N SER A 191 11.65 -12.98 2.36
CA SER A 191 12.50 -11.81 2.61
C SER A 191 11.90 -10.81 3.60
N ILE A 192 10.61 -10.50 3.49
CA ILE A 192 9.94 -9.56 4.40
C ILE A 192 9.88 -10.12 5.82
N TYR A 193 9.67 -11.43 5.96
CA TYR A 193 9.72 -12.09 7.26
C TYR A 193 11.10 -12.00 7.89
N HIS A 194 12.17 -12.28 7.15
CA HIS A 194 13.53 -12.20 7.67
C HIS A 194 13.93 -10.77 8.03
N LEU A 195 13.53 -9.78 7.22
CA LEU A 195 13.72 -8.36 7.53
C LEU A 195 13.04 -8.02 8.85
N TRP A 196 11.73 -8.27 8.97
CA TRP A 196 10.99 -8.02 10.20
C TRP A 196 11.59 -8.74 11.41
N LYS A 197 12.02 -9.99 11.25
CA LYS A 197 12.60 -10.78 12.32
C LYS A 197 13.92 -10.22 12.84
N ALA A 198 14.66 -9.45 12.04
CA ALA A 198 15.86 -8.77 12.50
C ALA A 198 15.49 -7.68 13.53
N PHE A 199 14.51 -6.82 13.22
CA PHE A 199 13.97 -5.82 14.13
C PHE A 199 13.31 -6.42 15.38
N ASP A 200 12.60 -7.55 15.23
CA ASP A 200 11.97 -8.25 16.36
C ASP A 200 13.02 -8.83 17.34
N ARG A 201 14.18 -9.24 16.83
CA ARG A 201 15.28 -9.77 17.65
C ARG A 201 16.11 -8.69 18.33
N ASP A 202 16.29 -7.57 17.65
CA ASP A 202 17.10 -6.45 18.13
C ASP A 202 16.34 -5.14 17.92
N PRO A 203 15.70 -4.61 18.98
CA PRO A 203 14.97 -3.34 18.92
C PRO A 203 15.86 -2.11 18.70
N SER A 204 17.19 -2.25 18.69
CA SER A 204 18.13 -1.14 18.47
C SER A 204 18.49 -0.90 16.99
N ILE A 205 18.00 -1.77 16.09
CA ILE A 205 18.08 -1.62 14.63
C ILE A 205 16.87 -0.83 14.13
#